data_AF-A0A6B2KPP7-F1
#
_entry.id   AF-A0A6B2KPP7-F1
#
_cell.length_a   1.000
_cell.length_b   1.000
_cell.length_c   1.000
_cell.angle_alpha   90.00
_cell.angle_beta   90.00
_cell.angle_gamma   90.00
#
_symmetry.space_group_name_H-M   'P 1'
#
loop_
_entity.id
_entity.type
_entity.pdbx_description
1 polymer ?
#
loop_
_entity_poly.entity_id
_entity_poly.type
_entity_poly.pdbx_seq_one_letter_code
_entity_poly.pdbx_strand_id
1 'polypeptide(L)'
;MSRPQTEQLLRSTSQVSRRTPFLEHKFSAACVVFVTMVLVLAVHSIIQRGVGIANILVPLLAVVFAVYAWRQQQRPLAVLAEIDRVLQKAAHGETHVRITNTKGLGEIGKVAWSLNELLDVLEAHSKEIATCFERASQGDYSRRALTDGMPGEFALSMHSVNVAMKAMQEAAEFDAKNRLSSQLHTLNTGNLLRNLKGNQQDLLRASAEMNSVLSVAEGNRDGAQASRQAVEDLDGEFDEINRRMQQLSQSARELGDASGSIVGAVRLITEITEQTNLLALNAAIEAARAGEVGRGFAVVADEVRKLADRTHSATREIGSIVERLSQRVEAMVEQTQATVSQSASASQRVAGFRAEFDEVAAAAQSTIDSLSRAKDTAFSSLVKLDHIIYMQNSYIGLEQGGTGAQADETDVPHDECRLGRWYHGGEGRARYAQRPGFAELEKPHARVHDHVRAAMRAVKGDWLRDRTVLEEVVGHMREAEHASADVTAAIGRVFEPVPASGQPGRATV
;
A
#
# COMPACT_ATOMS: atom_id res chain seq x y z
N MET A 1 -12.29 39.41 40.07
CA MET A 1 -12.63 40.63 40.84
C MET A 1 -12.14 41.84 40.06
N SER A 2 -13.04 42.50 39.35
CA SER A 2 -12.78 43.79 38.68
C SER A 2 -14.13 44.43 38.40
N ARG A 3 -14.63 45.23 39.35
CA ARG A 3 -15.72 46.20 39.06
C ARG A 3 -15.16 47.23 38.07
N PRO A 4 -15.95 47.66 37.07
CA PRO A 4 -15.42 47.81 35.72
C PRO A 4 -15.00 49.25 35.39
N GLN A 5 -14.06 49.36 34.45
CA GLN A 5 -13.55 50.61 33.86
C GLN A 5 -14.63 51.47 33.17
N THR A 6 -15.88 51.02 33.11
CA THR A 6 -17.02 51.68 32.44
C THR A 6 -17.38 53.02 33.07
N GLU A 7 -17.21 53.21 34.39
CA GLU A 7 -17.49 54.50 35.05
C GLU A 7 -16.50 55.61 34.69
N GLN A 8 -15.35 55.28 34.07
CA GLN A 8 -14.29 56.25 33.81
C GLN A 8 -14.54 57.09 32.54
N LEU A 9 -15.26 56.55 31.56
CA LEU A 9 -15.58 57.23 30.29
C LEU A 9 -16.80 58.17 30.40
N LEU A 10 -17.70 57.92 31.35
CA LEU A 10 -18.96 58.67 31.52
C LEU A 10 -18.89 59.81 32.55
N ARG A 11 -17.71 60.12 33.10
CA ARG A 11 -17.57 61.25 34.03
C ARG A 11 -17.85 62.55 33.30
N SER A 12 -18.94 63.23 33.68
CA SER A 12 -19.25 64.59 33.23
C SER A 12 -18.03 65.49 33.35
N THR A 13 -17.51 65.93 32.19
CA THR A 13 -16.28 66.72 32.08
C THR A 13 -16.50 68.21 32.36
N SER A 14 -17.75 68.67 32.52
CA SER A 14 -18.07 70.09 32.68
C SER A 14 -18.76 70.38 34.02
N GLN A 15 -18.03 71.01 34.95
CA GLN A 15 -18.59 71.60 36.18
C GLN A 15 -18.98 73.08 36.01
N VAL A 16 -18.87 73.61 34.78
CA VAL A 16 -18.92 75.06 34.48
C VAL A 16 -20.27 75.70 34.88
N SER A 17 -21.36 74.94 34.92
CA SER A 17 -22.71 75.42 35.27
C SER A 17 -23.28 74.87 36.58
N ARG A 18 -22.45 74.29 37.47
CA ARG A 18 -22.96 73.66 38.71
C ARG A 18 -23.66 74.63 39.68
N ARG A 19 -23.33 75.93 39.62
CA ARG A 19 -23.90 76.99 40.47
C ARG A 19 -24.91 77.88 39.74
N THR A 20 -25.20 77.65 38.46
CA THR A 20 -26.16 78.46 37.72
C THR A 20 -27.57 77.85 37.86
N PRO A 21 -28.59 78.64 38.27
CA PRO A 21 -29.94 78.11 38.38
C PRO A 21 -30.49 77.71 37.01
N PHE A 22 -31.31 76.64 36.98
CA PHE A 22 -31.96 76.15 35.76
C PHE A 22 -32.78 77.25 35.07
N LEU A 23 -32.91 77.15 33.75
CA LEU A 23 -33.64 78.12 32.92
C LEU A 23 -35.10 78.30 33.38
N GLU A 24 -35.73 77.23 33.87
CA GLU A 24 -37.09 77.28 34.43
C GLU A 24 -37.19 78.21 35.65
N HIS A 25 -36.26 78.07 36.60
CA HIS A 25 -36.22 78.91 37.79
C HIS A 25 -35.87 80.36 37.46
N LYS A 26 -34.95 80.59 36.51
CA LYS A 26 -34.62 81.93 36.03
C LYS A 26 -35.83 82.61 35.38
N PHE A 27 -36.57 81.90 34.53
CA PHE A 27 -37.75 82.45 33.85
C PHE A 27 -38.91 82.71 34.82
N SER A 28 -39.16 81.77 35.73
CA SER A 28 -40.19 81.92 36.77
C SER A 28 -39.87 83.09 37.71
N ALA A 29 -38.61 83.22 38.13
CA ALA A 29 -38.15 84.36 38.92
C ALA A 29 -38.31 85.68 38.16
N ALA A 30 -37.97 85.74 36.87
CA ALA A 30 -38.18 86.93 36.04
C ALA A 30 -39.66 87.31 35.93
N CYS A 31 -40.57 86.34 35.75
CA CYS A 31 -42.01 86.57 35.74
C CYS A 31 -42.51 87.12 37.09
N VAL A 32 -42.06 86.52 38.20
CA VAL A 32 -42.42 86.97 39.56
C VAL A 32 -41.91 88.38 39.83
N VAL A 33 -40.64 88.68 39.49
CA VAL A 33 -40.05 90.02 39.65
C VAL A 33 -40.79 91.04 38.78
N PHE A 34 -41.12 90.70 37.53
CA PHE A 34 -41.88 91.58 36.63
C PHE A 34 -43.27 91.92 37.20
N VAL A 35 -44.02 90.90 37.63
CA VAL A 35 -45.35 91.09 38.24
C VAL A 35 -45.25 91.90 39.53
N THR A 36 -44.27 91.60 40.39
CA THR A 36 -44.04 92.32 41.65
C THR A 36 -43.70 93.78 41.40
N MET A 37 -42.84 94.06 40.42
CA MET A 37 -42.48 95.43 40.04
C MET A 37 -43.68 96.22 39.52
N VAL A 38 -44.51 95.62 38.66
CA VAL A 38 -45.74 96.26 38.15
C VAL A 38 -46.74 96.50 39.28
N LEU A 39 -46.89 95.57 40.22
CA LEU A 39 -47.75 95.73 41.40
C LEU A 39 -47.27 96.84 42.31
N VAL A 40 -45.97 96.91 42.62
CA VAL A 40 -45.38 97.98 43.45
C VAL A 40 -45.57 99.35 42.79
N LEU A 41 -45.34 99.47 41.49
CA LEU A 41 -45.57 100.71 40.74
C LEU A 41 -47.05 101.11 40.73
N ALA A 42 -47.97 100.15 40.60
CA ALA A 42 -49.40 100.41 40.66
C ALA A 42 -49.86 100.85 42.06
N VAL A 43 -49.39 100.19 43.12
CA VAL A 43 -49.65 100.59 44.51
C VAL A 43 -49.11 101.99 44.78
N HIS A 44 -47.88 102.29 44.34
CA HIS A 44 -47.28 103.61 44.47
C HIS A 44 -48.10 104.70 43.73
N SER A 45 -48.57 104.40 42.51
CA SER A 45 -49.46 105.26 41.73
C SER A 45 -50.81 105.50 42.44
N ILE A 46 -51.40 104.46 43.04
CA ILE A 46 -52.65 104.55 43.81
C ILE A 46 -52.47 105.47 45.03
N ILE A 47 -51.35 105.37 45.74
CA ILE A 47 -51.05 106.21 46.91
C ILE A 47 -50.91 107.69 46.51
N GLN A 48 -50.31 107.99 45.35
CA GLN A 48 -50.07 109.37 44.92
C GLN A 48 -51.27 110.04 44.21
N ARG A 49 -52.03 109.29 43.40
CA ARG A 49 -53.02 109.84 42.47
C ARG A 49 -54.44 109.29 42.65
N GLY A 50 -54.65 108.42 43.64
CA GLY A 50 -55.94 107.76 43.87
C GLY A 50 -56.20 106.54 42.97
N VAL A 51 -57.36 105.91 43.13
CA VAL A 51 -57.73 104.70 42.38
C VAL A 51 -58.20 105.06 40.97
N GLY A 52 -57.38 104.75 39.97
CA GLY A 52 -57.73 104.87 38.54
C GLY A 52 -57.86 103.50 37.88
N ILE A 53 -58.67 103.40 36.82
CA ILE A 53 -58.88 102.14 36.05
C ILE A 53 -57.55 101.56 35.57
N ALA A 54 -56.61 102.41 35.13
CA ALA A 54 -55.27 101.98 34.69
C ALA A 54 -54.46 101.30 35.81
N ASN A 55 -54.63 101.72 37.07
CA ASN A 55 -53.90 101.17 38.21
C ASN A 55 -54.37 99.75 38.59
N ILE A 56 -55.54 99.32 38.10
CA ILE A 56 -56.06 97.95 38.30
C ILE A 56 -55.86 97.11 37.03
N LEU A 57 -56.11 97.68 35.85
CA LEU A 57 -56.07 96.97 34.58
C LEU A 57 -54.64 96.57 34.19
N VAL A 58 -53.65 97.45 34.39
CA VAL A 58 -52.25 97.17 33.99
C VAL A 58 -51.64 96.01 34.80
N PRO A 59 -51.75 95.96 36.14
CA PRO A 59 -51.32 94.78 36.91
C PRO A 59 -52.07 93.50 36.53
N LEU A 60 -53.38 93.58 36.28
CA LEU A 60 -54.16 92.41 35.87
C LEU A 60 -53.67 91.86 34.52
N LEU A 61 -53.45 92.73 33.53
CA LEU A 61 -52.90 92.34 32.24
C LEU A 61 -51.46 91.81 32.36
N ALA A 62 -50.64 92.38 33.24
CA ALA A 62 -49.29 91.90 33.51
C ALA A 62 -49.29 90.50 34.15
N VAL A 63 -50.22 90.21 35.07
CA VAL A 63 -50.41 88.87 35.64
C VAL A 63 -50.88 87.88 34.58
N VAL A 64 -51.88 88.25 33.76
CA VAL A 64 -52.37 87.41 32.66
C VAL A 64 -51.26 87.11 31.66
N PHE A 65 -50.47 88.13 31.27
CA PHE A 65 -49.33 87.99 30.38
C PHE A 65 -48.23 87.13 30.99
N ALA A 66 -47.88 87.31 32.27
CA ALA A 66 -46.88 86.50 32.96
C ALA A 66 -47.31 85.03 33.07
N VAL A 67 -48.58 84.76 33.36
CA VAL A 67 -49.14 83.39 33.37
C VAL A 67 -49.14 82.78 31.97
N TYR A 68 -49.51 83.56 30.95
CA TYR A 68 -49.45 83.14 29.55
C TYR A 68 -48.02 82.80 29.12
N ALA A 69 -47.06 83.70 29.38
CA ALA A 69 -45.65 83.51 29.07
C ALA A 69 -45.06 82.31 29.83
N TRP A 70 -45.39 82.15 31.11
CA TRP A 70 -45.00 80.97 31.91
C TRP A 70 -45.53 79.68 31.32
N ARG A 71 -46.83 79.61 31.00
CA ARG A 71 -47.43 78.41 30.36
C ARG A 71 -46.81 78.11 28.99
N GLN A 72 -46.52 79.14 28.19
CA GLN A 72 -45.91 78.96 26.88
C GLN A 72 -44.48 78.41 26.98
N GLN A 73 -43.71 78.82 28.00
CA GLN A 73 -42.31 78.42 28.19
C GLN A 73 -42.13 77.03 28.81
N GLN A 74 -43.13 76.51 29.52
CA GLN A 74 -43.08 75.17 30.16
C GLN A 74 -42.83 74.03 29.15
N ARG A 75 -43.48 74.07 27.98
CA ARG A 75 -43.34 73.04 26.94
C ARG A 75 -41.91 72.93 26.37
N PRO A 76 -41.28 74.02 25.89
CA PRO A 76 -39.90 73.98 25.44
C PRO A 76 -38.90 73.52 26.52
N LEU A 77 -39.08 73.95 27.78
CA LEU A 77 -38.22 73.54 28.88
C LEU A 77 -38.35 72.06 29.22
N ALA A 78 -39.57 71.51 29.18
CA ALA A 78 -39.80 70.08 29.37
C ALA A 78 -39.10 69.23 28.29
N VAL A 79 -39.11 69.69 27.03
CA VAL A 79 -38.39 69.01 25.95
C VAL A 79 -36.87 69.08 26.14
N LEU A 80 -36.34 70.18 26.68
CA LEU A 80 -34.92 70.26 27.03
C LEU A 80 -34.52 69.25 28.11
N ALA A 81 -35.37 69.06 29.12
CA ALA A 81 -35.17 68.02 30.13
C ALA A 81 -35.26 66.61 29.53
N GLU A 82 -36.15 66.39 28.56
CA GLU A 82 -36.25 65.12 27.83
C GLU A 82 -35.03 64.86 26.94
N ILE A 83 -34.48 65.90 26.29
CA ILE A 83 -33.22 65.82 25.54
C ILE A 83 -32.09 65.35 26.46
N ASP A 84 -31.94 65.96 27.65
CA ASP A 84 -30.93 65.55 28.63
C ASP A 84 -31.13 64.08 29.07
N ARG A 85 -32.37 63.68 29.37
CA ARG A 85 -32.70 62.30 29.72
C ARG A 85 -32.33 61.31 28.61
N VAL A 86 -32.63 61.64 27.36
CA VAL A 86 -32.31 60.80 26.19
C VAL A 86 -30.81 60.73 25.96
N LEU A 87 -30.07 61.84 26.10
CA LEU A 87 -28.61 61.84 26.02
C LEU A 87 -27.98 60.96 27.11
N GLN A 88 -28.48 61.03 28.34
CA GLN A 88 -28.01 60.17 29.42
C GLN A 88 -28.25 58.69 29.11
N LYS A 89 -29.45 58.34 28.61
CA LYS A 89 -29.74 56.96 28.20
C LYS A 89 -28.85 56.47 27.06
N ALA A 90 -28.69 57.29 26.03
CA ALA A 90 -27.80 56.98 24.90
C ALA A 90 -26.34 56.79 25.35
N ALA A 91 -25.87 57.58 26.31
CA ALA A 91 -24.55 57.43 26.91
C ALA A 91 -24.37 56.09 27.65
N HIS A 92 -25.46 55.51 28.17
CA HIS A 92 -25.47 54.17 28.77
C HIS A 92 -25.69 53.03 27.75
N GLY A 93 -25.68 53.34 26.44
CA GLY A 93 -25.87 52.35 25.37
C GLY A 93 -27.34 52.12 24.97
N GLU A 94 -28.30 52.82 25.57
CA GLU A 94 -29.70 52.77 25.16
C GLU A 94 -29.94 53.75 24.00
N THR A 95 -29.54 53.38 22.78
CA THR A 95 -29.67 54.23 21.59
C THR A 95 -31.04 54.17 20.91
N HIS A 96 -31.97 53.34 21.39
CA HIS A 96 -33.32 53.15 20.80
C HIS A 96 -34.36 54.19 21.26
N VAL A 97 -34.02 55.04 22.23
CA VAL A 97 -34.96 56.04 22.77
C VAL A 97 -35.06 57.26 21.86
N ARG A 98 -36.26 57.85 21.75
CA ARG A 98 -36.53 59.01 20.87
C ARG A 98 -37.31 60.09 21.60
N ILE A 99 -37.00 61.33 21.28
CA ILE A 99 -37.73 62.51 21.77
C ILE A 99 -38.95 62.70 20.90
N THR A 100 -40.13 62.66 21.51
CA THR A 100 -41.42 62.82 20.83
C THR A 100 -42.09 64.14 21.22
N ASN A 101 -43.18 64.50 20.54
CA ASN A 101 -43.99 65.69 20.85
C ASN A 101 -43.26 67.04 20.70
N THR A 102 -42.53 67.20 19.60
CA THR A 102 -41.65 68.37 19.31
C THR A 102 -42.28 69.40 18.37
N LYS A 103 -43.52 69.18 17.92
CA LYS A 103 -44.21 70.03 16.93
C LYS A 103 -44.45 71.44 17.49
N GLY A 104 -44.05 72.46 16.73
CA GLY A 104 -44.27 73.87 17.07
C GLY A 104 -43.30 74.44 18.11
N LEU A 105 -42.18 73.76 18.39
CA LEU A 105 -41.17 74.18 19.38
C LEU A 105 -39.95 74.91 18.77
N GLY A 106 -40.03 75.31 17.49
CA GLY A 106 -38.97 76.05 16.81
C GLY A 106 -37.61 75.35 16.86
N GLU A 107 -36.58 76.08 17.28
CA GLU A 107 -35.18 75.65 17.36
C GLU A 107 -34.98 74.47 18.33
N ILE A 108 -35.72 74.42 19.44
CA ILE A 108 -35.66 73.29 20.39
C ILE A 108 -36.19 72.02 19.75
N GLY A 109 -37.28 72.14 18.97
CA GLY A 109 -37.80 71.03 18.18
C GLY A 109 -36.78 70.54 17.15
N LYS A 110 -36.08 71.46 16.46
CA LYS A 110 -35.02 71.13 15.51
C LYS A 110 -33.87 70.34 16.17
N VAL A 111 -33.40 70.77 17.35
CA VAL A 111 -32.35 70.06 18.10
C VAL A 111 -32.80 68.65 18.48
N ALA A 112 -34.04 68.50 18.96
CA ALA A 112 -34.59 67.18 19.29
C ALA A 112 -34.67 66.25 18.06
N TRP A 113 -35.02 66.78 16.89
CA TRP A 113 -35.05 66.01 15.64
C TRP A 113 -33.65 65.58 15.20
N SER A 114 -32.69 66.52 15.17
CA SER A 114 -31.30 66.20 14.82
C SER A 114 -30.66 65.19 15.79
N LEU A 115 -31.03 65.23 17.07
CA LEU A 115 -30.60 64.21 18.04
C LEU A 115 -31.22 62.85 17.73
N ASN A 116 -32.52 62.79 17.42
CA ASN A 116 -33.15 61.53 17.01
C ASN A 116 -32.50 60.94 15.75
N GLU A 117 -32.22 61.75 14.73
CA GLU A 117 -31.54 61.32 13.49
C GLU A 117 -30.14 60.76 13.78
N LEU A 118 -29.38 61.40 14.68
CA LEU A 118 -28.09 60.89 15.12
C LEU A 118 -28.22 59.53 15.83
N LEU A 119 -29.22 59.38 16.69
CA LEU A 119 -29.49 58.13 17.39
C LEU A 119 -29.92 57.01 16.44
N ASP A 120 -30.68 57.33 15.37
CA ASP A 120 -31.03 56.37 14.32
C ASP A 120 -29.78 55.83 13.63
N VAL A 121 -28.86 56.71 13.24
CA VAL A 121 -27.58 56.30 12.61
C VAL A 121 -26.72 55.49 13.58
N LEU A 122 -26.58 55.92 14.83
CA LEU A 122 -25.81 55.20 15.85
C LEU A 122 -26.38 53.80 16.15
N GLU A 123 -27.70 53.69 16.26
CA GLU A 123 -28.39 52.43 16.49
C GLU A 123 -28.23 51.48 15.30
N ALA A 124 -28.49 51.97 14.08
CA ALA A 124 -28.30 51.18 12.87
C ALA A 124 -26.84 50.70 12.74
N HIS A 125 -25.88 51.60 12.97
CA HIS A 125 -24.46 51.29 12.90
C HIS A 125 -24.07 50.21 13.91
N SER A 126 -24.49 50.35 15.16
CA SER A 126 -24.17 49.39 16.21
C SER A 126 -24.80 48.01 15.93
N LYS A 127 -26.06 47.98 15.46
CA LYS A 127 -26.76 46.72 15.14
C LYS A 127 -26.15 46.00 13.95
N GLU A 128 -25.77 46.72 12.89
CA GLU A 128 -25.14 46.13 11.71
C GLU A 128 -23.81 45.47 12.05
N ILE A 129 -22.95 46.16 12.83
CA ILE A 129 -21.68 45.61 13.31
C ILE A 129 -21.92 44.37 14.18
N ALA A 130 -22.79 44.48 15.18
CA ALA A 130 -23.05 43.39 16.11
C ALA A 130 -23.56 42.13 15.38
N THR A 131 -24.51 42.31 14.45
CA THR A 131 -25.08 41.19 13.68
C THR A 131 -24.03 40.52 12.79
N CYS A 132 -23.16 41.30 12.13
CA CYS A 132 -22.10 40.73 11.29
C CYS A 132 -21.13 39.88 12.11
N PHE A 133 -20.67 40.38 13.26
CA PHE A 133 -19.75 39.65 14.12
C PHE A 133 -20.40 38.47 14.85
N GLU A 134 -21.69 38.56 15.20
CA GLU A 134 -22.43 37.42 15.75
C GLU A 134 -22.52 36.28 14.73
N ARG A 135 -22.85 36.58 13.47
CA ARG A 135 -22.84 35.58 12.38
C ARG A 135 -21.45 35.03 12.11
N ALA A 136 -20.42 35.90 12.09
CA ALA A 136 -19.03 35.49 11.94
C ALA A 136 -18.60 34.50 13.05
N SER A 137 -19.06 34.71 14.29
CA SER A 137 -18.77 33.82 15.42
C SER A 137 -19.39 32.43 15.27
N GLN A 138 -20.44 32.32 14.45
CA GLN A 138 -21.11 31.07 14.08
C GLN A 138 -20.53 30.45 12.78
N GLY A 139 -19.48 31.05 12.21
CA GLY A 139 -18.86 30.61 10.94
C GLY A 139 -19.57 31.12 9.69
N ASP A 140 -20.63 31.92 9.82
CA ASP A 140 -21.33 32.53 8.69
C ASP A 140 -20.73 33.90 8.37
N TYR A 141 -19.82 33.91 7.39
CA TYR A 141 -19.22 35.13 6.86
C TYR A 141 -19.97 35.67 5.65
N SER A 142 -21.20 35.24 5.34
CA SER A 142 -21.92 35.73 4.16
C SER A 142 -22.55 37.11 4.38
N ARG A 143 -22.96 37.42 5.62
CA ARG A 143 -23.56 38.71 5.97
C ARG A 143 -22.50 39.81 5.95
N ARG A 144 -22.70 40.78 5.06
CA ARG A 144 -21.89 42.02 4.95
C ARG A 144 -22.65 43.17 5.57
N ALA A 145 -21.94 44.04 6.27
CA ALA A 145 -22.47 45.28 6.82
C ALA A 145 -23.01 46.18 5.70
N LEU A 146 -24.20 46.76 5.91
CA LEU A 146 -24.82 47.69 4.98
C LEU A 146 -24.08 49.03 5.00
N THR A 147 -23.40 49.36 3.91
CA THR A 147 -22.71 50.64 3.72
C THR A 147 -23.64 51.71 3.16
N ASP A 148 -24.63 51.31 2.36
CA ASP A 148 -25.53 52.21 1.66
C ASP A 148 -26.47 52.90 2.65
N GLY A 149 -26.51 54.24 2.61
CA GLY A 149 -27.32 55.06 3.52
C GLY A 149 -26.62 55.44 4.84
N MET A 150 -25.40 54.96 5.10
CA MET A 150 -24.60 55.41 6.25
C MET A 150 -23.87 56.73 5.94
N PRO A 151 -23.89 57.74 6.82
CA PRO A 151 -23.20 59.01 6.59
C PRO A 151 -21.75 58.99 7.07
N GLY A 152 -20.85 59.62 6.30
CA GLY A 152 -19.50 59.99 6.73
C GLY A 152 -18.66 58.83 7.29
N GLU A 153 -18.10 59.02 8.49
CA GLU A 153 -17.23 58.04 9.15
C GLU A 153 -17.93 56.70 9.46
N PHE A 154 -19.26 56.71 9.66
CA PHE A 154 -20.01 55.47 9.88
C PHE A 154 -19.99 54.56 8.65
N ALA A 155 -20.03 55.12 7.43
CA ALA A 155 -19.90 54.34 6.20
C ALA A 155 -18.49 53.77 6.02
N LEU A 156 -17.46 54.56 6.33
CA LEU A 156 -16.07 54.10 6.30
C LEU A 156 -15.85 52.94 7.27
N SER A 157 -16.39 53.03 8.49
CA SER A 157 -16.34 51.96 9.47
C SER A 157 -17.06 50.69 8.98
N MET A 158 -18.24 50.81 8.37
CA MET A 158 -18.93 49.67 7.74
C MET A 158 -18.11 49.02 6.62
N HIS A 159 -17.41 49.83 5.81
CA HIS A 159 -16.49 49.30 4.80
C HIS A 159 -15.33 48.52 5.44
N SER A 160 -14.71 49.05 6.51
CA SER A 160 -13.66 48.35 7.25
C SER A 160 -14.16 47.03 7.86
N VAL A 161 -15.39 47.00 8.37
CA VAL A 161 -16.03 45.75 8.84
C VAL A 161 -16.15 44.74 7.71
N ASN A 162 -16.57 45.16 6.52
CA ASN A 162 -16.65 44.27 5.36
C ASN A 162 -15.29 43.73 4.90
N VAL A 163 -14.24 44.56 4.97
CA VAL A 163 -12.85 44.12 4.71
C VAL A 163 -12.42 43.07 5.74
N ALA A 164 -12.68 43.31 7.03
CA ALA A 164 -12.37 42.35 8.09
C ALA A 164 -13.14 41.03 7.91
N MET A 165 -14.43 41.10 7.59
CA MET A 165 -15.26 39.92 7.32
C MET A 165 -14.76 39.09 6.13
N LYS A 166 -14.29 39.74 5.07
CA LYS A 166 -13.67 39.05 3.92
C LYS A 166 -12.37 38.35 4.33
N ALA A 167 -11.50 39.03 5.08
CA ALA A 167 -10.25 38.44 5.55
C ALA A 167 -10.49 37.25 6.50
N MET A 168 -11.51 37.35 7.38
CA MET A 168 -11.92 36.24 8.25
C MET A 168 -12.45 35.05 7.45
N GLN A 169 -13.24 35.30 6.40
CA GLN A 169 -13.72 34.24 5.50
C GLN A 169 -12.56 33.53 4.79
N GLU A 170 -11.63 34.28 4.21
CA GLU A 170 -10.46 33.73 3.53
C GLU A 170 -9.58 32.90 4.50
N ALA A 171 -9.41 33.38 5.74
CA ALA A 171 -8.70 32.65 6.78
C ALA A 171 -9.40 31.34 7.19
N ALA A 172 -10.74 31.35 7.30
CA ALA A 172 -11.53 30.15 7.60
C ALA A 172 -11.47 29.13 6.45
N GLU A 173 -11.60 29.59 5.20
CA GLU A 173 -11.48 28.72 4.02
C GLU A 173 -10.05 28.14 3.91
N PHE A 174 -9.01 28.90 4.27
CA PHE A 174 -7.63 28.40 4.34
C PHE A 174 -7.43 27.35 5.44
N ASP A 175 -7.99 27.58 6.64
CA ASP A 175 -7.95 26.59 7.74
C ASP A 175 -8.63 25.27 7.34
N ALA A 176 -9.80 25.35 6.68
CA ALA A 176 -10.51 24.18 6.17
C ALA A 176 -9.67 23.38 5.16
N LYS A 177 -9.02 24.05 4.20
CA LYS A 177 -8.09 23.43 3.23
C LYS A 177 -6.92 22.74 3.93
N ASN A 178 -6.26 23.43 4.86
CA ASN A 178 -5.14 22.89 5.60
C ASN A 178 -5.54 21.69 6.45
N ARG A 179 -6.72 21.73 7.09
CA ARG A 179 -7.23 20.62 7.88
C ARG A 179 -7.51 19.39 7.02
N LEU A 180 -8.19 19.55 5.89
CA LEU A 180 -8.47 18.44 4.98
C LEU A 180 -7.16 17.83 4.47
N SER A 181 -6.24 18.65 3.94
CA SER A 181 -4.94 18.19 3.44
C SER A 181 -4.13 17.50 4.54
N SER A 182 -4.05 18.07 5.74
CA SER A 182 -3.31 17.46 6.86
C SER A 182 -3.88 16.11 7.30
N GLN A 183 -5.21 15.98 7.39
CA GLN A 183 -5.86 14.71 7.77
C GLN A 183 -5.70 13.65 6.70
N LEU A 184 -5.91 14.00 5.42
CA LEU A 184 -5.68 13.09 4.30
C LEU A 184 -4.20 12.69 4.21
N HIS A 185 -3.27 13.62 4.38
CA HIS A 185 -1.83 13.32 4.37
C HIS A 185 -1.42 12.37 5.51
N THR A 186 -1.98 12.54 6.70
CA THR A 186 -1.72 11.66 7.85
C THR A 186 -2.23 10.24 7.59
N LEU A 187 -3.44 10.10 7.02
CA LEU A 187 -3.97 8.80 6.60
C LEU A 187 -3.11 8.18 5.49
N ASN A 188 -2.77 8.97 4.47
CA ASN A 188 -2.01 8.51 3.32
C ASN A 188 -0.62 7.98 3.73
N THR A 189 0.19 8.82 4.37
CA THR A 189 1.58 8.48 4.71
C THR A 189 1.67 7.27 5.65
N GLY A 190 0.77 7.17 6.63
CA GLY A 190 0.74 6.05 7.58
C GLY A 190 0.41 4.71 6.91
N ASN A 191 -0.52 4.70 5.96
CA ASN A 191 -0.92 3.47 5.25
C ASN A 191 0.02 3.13 4.09
N LEU A 192 0.41 4.12 3.28
CA LEU A 192 1.32 3.94 2.15
C LEU A 192 2.63 3.29 2.58
N LEU A 193 3.29 3.81 3.61
CA LEU A 193 4.58 3.27 4.06
C LEU A 193 4.44 1.83 4.56
N ARG A 194 3.35 1.53 5.28
CA ARG A 194 3.07 0.16 5.76
C ARG A 194 2.85 -0.80 4.60
N ASN A 195 2.06 -0.39 3.61
CA ASN A 195 1.73 -1.20 2.45
C ASN A 195 2.96 -1.43 1.55
N LEU A 196 3.77 -0.39 1.30
CA LEU A 196 5.03 -0.52 0.56
C LEU A 196 6.03 -1.43 1.28
N LYS A 197 6.14 -1.34 2.60
CA LYS A 197 7.01 -2.23 3.39
C LYS A 197 6.55 -3.68 3.34
N GLY A 198 5.24 -3.92 3.46
CA GLY A 198 4.67 -5.27 3.29
C GLY A 198 4.93 -5.82 1.90
N ASN A 199 4.74 -5.00 0.87
CA ASN A 199 5.02 -5.37 -0.51
C ASN A 199 6.50 -5.68 -0.75
N GLN A 200 7.41 -4.87 -0.20
CA GLN A 200 8.85 -5.12 -0.24
C GLN A 200 9.21 -6.46 0.39
N GLN A 201 8.60 -6.82 1.53
CA GLN A 201 8.82 -8.11 2.17
C GLN A 201 8.35 -9.29 1.31
N ASP A 202 7.21 -9.16 0.63
CA ASP A 202 6.71 -10.19 -0.29
C ASP A 202 7.66 -10.37 -1.49
N LEU A 203 8.18 -9.28 -2.07
CA LEU A 203 9.18 -9.34 -3.13
C LEU A 203 10.51 -9.96 -2.68
N LEU A 204 10.96 -9.66 -1.45
CA LEU A 204 12.13 -10.30 -0.87
C LEU A 204 11.91 -11.81 -0.68
N ARG A 205 10.72 -12.23 -0.25
CA ARG A 205 10.36 -13.65 -0.14
C ARG A 205 10.38 -14.34 -1.50
N ALA A 206 9.74 -13.74 -2.51
CA ALA A 206 9.74 -14.27 -3.87
C ALA A 206 11.17 -14.38 -4.44
N SER A 207 12.02 -13.37 -4.20
CA SER A 207 13.43 -13.41 -4.61
C SER A 207 14.22 -14.50 -3.91
N ALA A 208 14.02 -14.71 -2.60
CA ALA A 208 14.66 -15.80 -1.87
C ALA A 208 14.23 -17.19 -2.39
N GLU A 209 12.94 -17.37 -2.67
CA GLU A 209 12.41 -18.59 -3.30
C GLU A 209 13.01 -18.80 -4.70
N MET A 210 13.15 -17.75 -5.50
CA MET A 210 13.79 -17.82 -6.82
C MET A 210 15.27 -18.20 -6.74
N ASN A 211 16.02 -17.69 -5.75
CA ASN A 211 17.41 -18.08 -5.54
C ASN A 211 17.53 -19.56 -5.17
N SER A 212 16.61 -20.07 -4.34
CA SER A 212 16.54 -21.50 -4.02
C SER A 212 16.22 -22.34 -5.26
N VAL A 213 15.28 -21.88 -6.10
CA VAL A 213 14.95 -22.52 -7.38
C VAL A 213 16.16 -22.59 -8.31
N LEU A 214 16.91 -21.49 -8.41
CA LEU A 214 18.12 -21.44 -9.24
C LEU A 214 19.15 -22.46 -8.76
N SER A 215 19.41 -22.52 -7.45
CA SER A 215 20.37 -23.50 -6.88
C SER A 215 19.95 -24.95 -7.15
N VAL A 216 18.66 -25.29 -7.03
CA VAL A 216 18.15 -26.63 -7.36
C VAL A 216 18.28 -26.90 -8.86
N ALA A 217 17.98 -25.92 -9.71
CA ALA A 217 18.11 -26.07 -11.17
C ALA A 217 19.56 -26.27 -11.62
N GLU A 218 20.51 -25.57 -11.00
CA GLU A 218 21.96 -25.77 -11.21
C GLU A 218 22.38 -27.18 -10.79
N GLY A 219 21.95 -27.63 -9.61
CA GLY A 219 22.20 -29.00 -9.15
C GLY A 219 21.64 -30.06 -10.09
N ASN A 220 20.43 -29.85 -10.62
CA ASN A 220 19.82 -30.76 -11.61
C ASN A 220 20.61 -30.81 -12.92
N ARG A 221 21.09 -29.65 -13.40
CA ARG A 221 21.93 -29.58 -14.61
C ARG A 221 23.24 -30.36 -14.40
N ASP A 222 23.91 -30.12 -13.28
CA ASP A 222 25.20 -30.75 -12.98
C ASP A 222 25.05 -32.26 -12.78
N GLY A 223 23.99 -32.69 -12.08
CA GLY A 223 23.62 -34.09 -11.94
C GLY A 223 23.36 -34.76 -13.28
N ALA A 224 22.51 -34.17 -14.13
CA ALA A 224 22.24 -34.70 -15.47
C ALA A 224 23.49 -34.78 -16.36
N GLN A 225 24.41 -33.82 -16.23
CA GLN A 225 25.69 -33.84 -16.95
C GLN A 225 26.59 -34.98 -16.45
N ALA A 226 26.68 -35.19 -15.13
CA ALA A 226 27.44 -36.30 -14.55
C ALA A 226 26.86 -37.66 -14.97
N SER A 227 25.53 -37.81 -14.94
CA SER A 227 24.82 -39.00 -15.44
C SER A 227 25.18 -39.30 -16.89
N ARG A 228 25.17 -38.26 -17.74
CA ARG A 228 25.51 -38.40 -19.16
C ARG A 228 26.96 -38.84 -19.35
N GLN A 229 27.90 -38.25 -18.61
CA GLN A 229 29.32 -38.64 -18.70
C GLN A 229 29.52 -40.09 -18.25
N ALA A 230 28.89 -40.51 -17.15
CA ALA A 230 28.98 -41.88 -16.66
C ALA A 230 28.45 -42.89 -17.70
N VAL A 231 27.39 -42.55 -18.43
CA VAL A 231 26.88 -43.37 -19.53
C VAL A 231 27.85 -43.42 -20.72
N GLU A 232 28.46 -42.30 -21.09
CA GLU A 232 29.48 -42.24 -22.16
C GLU A 232 30.74 -43.07 -21.79
N ASP A 233 31.19 -43.00 -20.54
CA ASP A 233 32.33 -43.78 -20.03
C ASP A 233 32.01 -45.30 -20.06
N LEU A 234 30.81 -45.69 -19.59
CA LEU A 234 30.36 -47.08 -19.62
C LEU A 234 30.28 -47.64 -21.04
N ASP A 235 29.81 -46.85 -22.01
CA ASP A 235 29.76 -47.26 -23.42
C ASP A 235 31.17 -47.52 -23.98
N GLY A 236 32.12 -46.65 -23.65
CA GLY A 236 33.54 -46.82 -23.98
C GLY A 236 34.16 -48.08 -23.36
N GLU A 237 33.87 -48.35 -22.08
CA GLU A 237 34.32 -49.57 -21.40
C GLU A 237 33.77 -50.84 -22.06
N PHE A 238 32.49 -50.84 -22.47
CA PHE A 238 31.90 -51.99 -23.18
C PHE A 238 32.52 -52.20 -24.56
N ASP A 239 32.81 -51.14 -25.32
CA ASP A 239 33.48 -51.26 -26.61
C ASP A 239 34.89 -51.85 -26.44
N GLU A 240 35.62 -51.44 -25.40
CA GLU A 240 36.94 -52.00 -25.08
C GLU A 240 36.86 -53.47 -24.66
N ILE A 241 35.89 -53.85 -23.81
CA ILE A 241 35.64 -55.25 -23.46
C ILE A 241 35.39 -56.06 -24.74
N ASN A 242 34.52 -55.60 -25.63
CA ASN A 242 34.20 -56.30 -26.87
C ASN A 242 35.45 -56.50 -27.76
N ARG A 243 36.31 -55.49 -27.90
CA ARG A 243 37.58 -55.61 -28.64
C ARG A 243 38.53 -56.63 -28.00
N ARG A 244 38.69 -56.60 -26.67
CA ARG A 244 39.53 -57.56 -25.94
C ARG A 244 39.00 -58.99 -26.07
N MET A 245 37.68 -59.18 -26.04
CA MET A 245 37.06 -60.50 -26.24
C MET A 245 37.23 -61.00 -27.68
N GLN A 246 37.18 -60.12 -28.69
CA GLN A 246 37.50 -60.48 -30.08
C GLN A 246 38.95 -60.94 -30.23
N GLN A 247 39.90 -60.21 -29.61
CA GLN A 247 41.31 -60.60 -29.59
C GLN A 247 41.51 -61.95 -28.89
N LEU A 248 40.89 -62.16 -27.74
CA LEU A 248 40.96 -63.42 -27.01
C LEU A 248 40.39 -64.58 -27.82
N SER A 249 39.26 -64.37 -28.51
CA SER A 249 38.68 -65.38 -29.41
C SER A 249 39.63 -65.71 -30.56
N GLN A 250 40.34 -64.72 -31.11
CA GLN A 250 41.32 -64.94 -32.18
C GLN A 250 42.52 -65.74 -31.69
N SER A 251 43.11 -65.37 -30.55
CA SER A 251 44.23 -66.11 -29.96
C SER A 251 43.85 -67.53 -29.56
N ALA A 252 42.62 -67.74 -29.07
CA ALA A 252 42.11 -69.08 -28.78
C ALA A 252 42.02 -69.95 -30.05
N ARG A 253 41.56 -69.39 -31.18
CA ARG A 253 41.52 -70.11 -32.47
C ARG A 253 42.93 -70.47 -32.95
N GLU A 254 43.85 -69.52 -32.92
CA GLU A 254 45.26 -69.75 -33.29
C GLU A 254 45.91 -70.85 -32.43
N LEU A 255 45.62 -70.86 -31.12
CA LEU A 255 46.09 -71.91 -30.21
C LEU A 255 45.44 -73.26 -30.51
N GLY A 256 44.17 -73.27 -30.91
CA GLY A 256 43.46 -74.46 -31.38
C GLY A 256 44.10 -75.06 -32.64
N ASP A 257 44.37 -74.22 -33.64
CA ASP A 257 45.01 -74.62 -34.91
C ASP A 257 46.44 -75.15 -34.67
N ALA A 258 47.21 -74.48 -33.81
CA ALA A 258 48.54 -74.92 -33.40
C ALA A 258 48.48 -76.27 -32.67
N SER A 259 47.52 -76.45 -31.76
CA SER A 259 47.32 -77.72 -31.05
C SER A 259 46.98 -78.85 -32.03
N GLY A 260 46.10 -78.60 -33.01
CA GLY A 260 45.78 -79.56 -34.07
C GLY A 260 47.00 -79.97 -34.90
N SER A 261 47.87 -79.02 -35.21
CA SER A 261 49.14 -79.28 -35.91
C SER A 261 50.08 -80.18 -35.08
N ILE A 262 50.15 -79.96 -33.76
CA ILE A 262 50.93 -80.79 -32.84
C ILE A 262 50.34 -82.21 -32.77
N VAL A 263 49.01 -82.37 -32.70
CA VAL A 263 48.37 -83.70 -32.74
C VAL A 263 48.78 -84.45 -34.02
N GLY A 264 48.79 -83.77 -35.17
CA GLY A 264 49.26 -84.36 -36.43
C GLY A 264 50.72 -84.81 -36.38
N ALA A 265 51.61 -83.98 -35.84
CA ALA A 265 53.03 -84.31 -35.68
C ALA A 265 53.26 -85.48 -34.69
N VAL A 266 52.56 -85.47 -33.56
CA VAL A 266 52.58 -86.55 -32.54
C VAL A 266 52.11 -87.87 -33.14
N ARG A 267 51.06 -87.85 -33.98
CA ARG A 267 50.59 -89.05 -34.69
C ARG A 267 51.65 -89.59 -35.63
N LEU A 268 52.26 -88.73 -36.44
CA LEU A 268 53.35 -89.11 -37.36
C LEU A 268 54.55 -89.68 -36.60
N ILE A 269 54.96 -89.07 -35.47
CA ILE A 269 56.05 -89.60 -34.63
C ILE A 269 55.66 -90.97 -34.08
N THR A 270 54.42 -91.16 -33.63
CA THR A 270 53.94 -92.46 -33.15
C THR A 270 54.04 -93.52 -34.25
N GLU A 271 53.59 -93.20 -35.46
CA GLU A 271 53.70 -94.07 -36.65
C GLU A 271 55.16 -94.43 -36.98
N ILE A 272 56.07 -93.45 -37.00
CA ILE A 272 57.51 -93.66 -37.22
C ILE A 272 58.10 -94.53 -36.11
N THR A 273 57.71 -94.28 -34.86
CA THR A 273 58.25 -95.00 -33.71
C THR A 273 57.80 -96.46 -33.71
N GLU A 274 56.55 -96.72 -34.09
CA GLU A 274 56.01 -98.07 -34.26
C GLU A 274 56.71 -98.82 -35.40
N GLN A 275 56.92 -98.15 -36.54
CA GLN A 275 57.74 -98.69 -37.64
C GLN A 275 59.18 -98.98 -37.21
N THR A 276 59.80 -98.07 -36.45
CA THR A 276 61.17 -98.21 -35.94
C THR A 276 61.27 -99.37 -34.96
N ASN A 277 60.26 -99.54 -34.11
CA ASN A 277 60.15 -100.67 -33.17
C ASN A 277 60.06 -102.01 -33.92
N LEU A 278 59.23 -102.07 -34.97
CA LEU A 278 59.10 -103.24 -35.84
C LEU A 278 60.38 -103.55 -36.62
N LEU A 279 61.05 -102.53 -37.15
CA LEU A 279 62.34 -102.65 -37.83
C LEU A 279 63.43 -103.17 -36.87
N ALA A 280 63.50 -102.60 -35.67
CA ALA A 280 64.44 -103.01 -34.63
C ALA A 280 64.18 -104.44 -34.14
N LEU A 281 62.91 -104.82 -34.01
CA LEU A 281 62.51 -106.19 -33.67
C LEU A 281 62.95 -107.19 -34.77
N ASN A 282 62.68 -106.87 -36.04
CA ASN A 282 63.12 -107.70 -37.17
C ASN A 282 64.65 -107.82 -37.23
N ALA A 283 65.37 -106.71 -36.98
CA ALA A 283 66.84 -106.72 -36.92
C ALA A 283 67.38 -107.53 -35.73
N ALA A 284 66.74 -107.45 -34.56
CA ALA A 284 67.10 -108.25 -33.39
C ALA A 284 66.88 -109.76 -33.63
N ILE A 285 65.78 -110.12 -34.29
CA ILE A 285 65.49 -111.51 -34.71
C ILE A 285 66.57 -112.03 -35.67
N GLU A 286 66.91 -111.26 -36.71
CA GLU A 286 67.91 -111.69 -37.70
C GLU A 286 69.34 -111.71 -37.11
N ALA A 287 69.66 -110.79 -36.20
CA ALA A 287 70.93 -110.79 -35.47
C ALA A 287 71.05 -112.00 -34.52
N ALA A 288 69.96 -112.41 -33.87
CA ALA A 288 69.92 -113.66 -33.09
C ALA A 288 70.09 -114.90 -33.99
N ARG A 289 69.58 -114.85 -35.23
CA ARG A 289 69.68 -115.92 -36.24
C ARG A 289 71.10 -116.12 -36.77
N ALA A 290 71.91 -115.05 -36.82
CA ALA A 290 73.32 -115.07 -37.23
C ALA A 290 74.29 -115.58 -36.13
N GLY A 291 73.81 -115.92 -34.93
CA GLY A 291 74.61 -116.50 -33.84
C GLY A 291 75.69 -115.57 -33.30
N GLU A 292 76.89 -116.09 -33.00
CA GLU A 292 78.02 -115.35 -32.42
C GLU A 292 78.45 -114.12 -33.26
N VAL A 293 78.32 -114.19 -34.60
CA VAL A 293 78.69 -113.10 -35.53
C VAL A 293 77.71 -111.93 -35.46
N GLY A 294 76.44 -112.18 -35.09
CA GLY A 294 75.37 -111.18 -34.99
C GLY A 294 75.24 -110.49 -33.63
N ARG A 295 76.01 -110.91 -32.62
CA ARG A 295 75.84 -110.47 -31.22
C ARG A 295 75.99 -108.95 -31.02
N GLY A 296 76.93 -108.31 -31.73
CA GLY A 296 77.09 -106.85 -31.69
C GLY A 296 75.90 -106.09 -32.31
N PHE A 297 75.34 -106.63 -33.39
CA PHE A 297 74.14 -106.10 -34.04
C PHE A 297 72.88 -106.29 -33.18
N ALA A 298 72.76 -107.42 -32.49
CA ALA A 298 71.63 -107.69 -31.60
C ALA A 298 71.52 -106.66 -30.46
N VAL A 299 72.66 -106.27 -29.86
CA VAL A 299 72.69 -105.23 -28.81
C VAL A 299 72.24 -103.88 -29.35
N VAL A 300 72.69 -103.49 -30.54
CA VAL A 300 72.26 -102.23 -31.18
C VAL A 300 70.77 -102.27 -31.51
N ALA A 301 70.27 -103.38 -32.05
CA ALA A 301 68.86 -103.54 -32.38
C ALA A 301 67.95 -103.46 -31.12
N ASP A 302 68.36 -104.10 -30.01
CA ASP A 302 67.62 -104.01 -28.74
C ASP A 302 67.67 -102.59 -28.13
N GLU A 303 68.76 -101.85 -28.31
CA GLU A 303 68.86 -100.45 -27.86
C GLU A 303 67.98 -99.52 -28.71
N VAL A 304 67.93 -99.73 -30.03
CA VAL A 304 67.00 -99.02 -30.92
C VAL A 304 65.54 -99.35 -30.56
N ARG A 305 65.24 -100.60 -30.22
CA ARG A 305 63.91 -101.03 -29.75
C ARG A 305 63.50 -100.31 -28.47
N LYS A 306 64.37 -100.27 -27.46
CA LYS A 306 64.13 -99.53 -26.22
C LYS A 306 63.97 -98.03 -26.47
N LEU A 307 64.75 -97.45 -27.38
CA LEU A 307 64.63 -96.04 -27.75
C LEU A 307 63.28 -95.76 -28.43
N ALA A 308 62.82 -96.67 -29.29
CA ALA A 308 61.49 -96.59 -29.89
C ALA A 308 60.39 -96.68 -28.81
N ASP A 309 60.42 -97.67 -27.91
CA ASP A 309 59.42 -97.78 -26.83
C ASP A 309 59.39 -96.55 -25.91
N ARG A 310 60.56 -95.96 -25.59
CA ARG A 310 60.66 -94.71 -24.83
C ARG A 310 60.07 -93.53 -25.60
N THR A 311 60.37 -93.43 -26.90
CA THR A 311 59.82 -92.39 -27.77
C THR A 311 58.31 -92.52 -27.90
N HIS A 312 57.79 -93.74 -28.03
CA HIS A 312 56.35 -94.01 -28.10
C HIS A 312 55.65 -93.56 -26.81
N SER A 313 56.24 -93.90 -25.65
CA SER A 313 55.69 -93.50 -24.35
C SER A 313 55.67 -91.98 -24.18
N ALA A 314 56.76 -91.29 -24.55
CA ALA A 314 56.82 -89.83 -24.52
C ALA A 314 55.81 -89.18 -25.48
N THR A 315 55.62 -89.76 -26.66
CA THR A 315 54.67 -89.26 -27.67
C THR A 315 53.22 -89.42 -27.18
N ARG A 316 52.90 -90.51 -26.49
CA ARG A 316 51.59 -90.72 -25.84
C ARG A 316 51.32 -89.70 -24.72
N GLU A 317 52.34 -89.38 -23.93
CA GLU A 317 52.25 -88.36 -22.88
C GLU A 317 52.03 -86.96 -23.47
N ILE A 318 52.77 -86.60 -24.53
CA ILE A 318 52.56 -85.35 -25.28
C ILE A 318 51.13 -85.31 -25.84
N GLY A 319 50.64 -86.40 -26.44
CA GLY A 319 49.26 -86.49 -26.94
C GLY A 319 48.23 -86.15 -25.86
N SER A 320 48.38 -86.72 -24.66
CA SER A 320 47.50 -86.44 -23.52
C SER A 320 47.57 -84.97 -23.05
N ILE A 321 48.74 -84.34 -23.09
CA ILE A 321 48.91 -82.92 -22.77
C ILE A 321 48.18 -82.03 -23.80
N VAL A 322 48.34 -82.34 -25.08
CA VAL A 322 47.74 -81.58 -26.18
C VAL A 322 46.22 -81.74 -26.18
N GLU A 323 45.70 -82.92 -25.88
CA GLU A 323 44.25 -83.15 -25.77
C GLU A 323 43.62 -82.32 -24.64
N ARG A 324 44.27 -82.24 -23.47
CA ARG A 324 43.86 -81.33 -22.39
C ARG A 324 43.98 -79.85 -22.78
N LEU A 325 44.95 -79.49 -23.62
CA LEU A 325 45.10 -78.14 -24.13
C LEU A 325 43.94 -77.78 -25.07
N SER A 326 43.58 -78.66 -26.00
CA SER A 326 42.43 -78.49 -26.90
C SER A 326 41.12 -78.32 -26.14
N GLN A 327 40.85 -79.14 -25.12
CA GLN A 327 39.66 -78.99 -24.27
C GLN A 327 39.62 -77.64 -23.55
N ARG A 328 40.76 -77.15 -23.06
CA ARG A 328 40.86 -75.82 -22.45
C ARG A 328 40.63 -74.69 -23.45
N VAL A 329 41.09 -74.84 -24.69
CA VAL A 329 40.85 -73.88 -25.77
C VAL A 329 39.36 -73.80 -26.11
N GLU A 330 38.67 -74.94 -26.26
CA GLU A 330 37.23 -74.98 -26.51
C GLU A 330 36.44 -74.28 -25.40
N ALA A 331 36.74 -74.60 -24.14
CA ALA A 331 36.12 -73.94 -22.99
C ALA A 331 36.38 -72.41 -22.98
N MET A 332 37.58 -71.98 -23.39
CA MET A 332 37.92 -70.56 -23.50
C MET A 332 37.10 -69.85 -24.58
N VAL A 333 36.87 -70.49 -25.73
CA VAL A 333 36.03 -69.95 -26.81
C VAL A 333 34.57 -69.81 -26.35
N GLU A 334 34.04 -70.84 -25.69
CA GLU A 334 32.67 -70.81 -25.14
C GLU A 334 32.49 -69.70 -24.10
N GLN A 335 33.42 -69.58 -23.16
CA GLN A 335 33.38 -68.55 -22.13
C GLN A 335 33.56 -67.14 -22.70
N THR A 336 34.34 -67.01 -23.77
CA THR A 336 34.49 -65.75 -24.51
C THR A 336 33.18 -65.34 -25.17
N GLN A 337 32.51 -66.28 -25.84
CA GLN A 337 31.21 -66.04 -26.48
C GLN A 337 30.13 -65.66 -25.45
N ALA A 338 30.09 -66.35 -24.31
CA ALA A 338 29.18 -66.04 -23.21
C ALA A 338 29.39 -64.60 -22.69
N THR A 339 30.64 -64.20 -22.49
CA THR A 339 30.99 -62.86 -21.99
C THR A 339 30.62 -61.76 -22.99
N VAL A 340 30.82 -61.98 -24.30
CA VAL A 340 30.37 -61.05 -25.35
C VAL A 340 28.85 -60.86 -25.31
N SER A 341 28.08 -61.94 -25.15
CA SER A 341 26.62 -61.86 -25.03
C SER A 341 26.17 -61.09 -23.78
N GLN A 342 26.88 -61.29 -22.66
CA GLN A 342 26.60 -60.60 -21.39
C GLN A 342 26.95 -59.12 -21.48
N SER A 343 28.07 -58.76 -22.13
CA SER A 343 28.49 -57.39 -22.41
C SER A 343 27.46 -56.65 -23.27
N ALA A 344 27.00 -57.27 -24.36
CA ALA A 344 25.96 -56.69 -25.22
C ALA A 344 24.63 -56.47 -24.46
N SER A 345 24.23 -57.43 -23.64
CA SER A 345 23.04 -57.28 -22.78
C SER A 345 23.22 -56.19 -21.71
N ALA A 346 24.41 -56.06 -21.14
CA ALA A 346 24.73 -55.02 -20.16
C ALA A 346 24.73 -53.62 -20.77
N SER A 347 25.34 -53.44 -21.95
CA SER A 347 25.27 -52.19 -22.73
C SER A 347 23.81 -51.80 -23.04
N GLN A 348 22.97 -52.76 -23.44
CA GLN A 348 21.54 -52.50 -23.66
C GLN A 348 20.78 -52.12 -22.38
N ARG A 349 21.22 -52.60 -21.21
CA ARG A 349 20.65 -52.20 -19.90
C ARG A 349 21.17 -50.84 -19.42
N VAL A 350 22.39 -50.45 -19.76
CA VAL A 350 22.92 -49.11 -19.50
C VAL A 350 22.17 -48.06 -20.32
N ALA A 351 21.72 -48.39 -21.54
CA ALA A 351 20.74 -47.56 -22.24
C ALA A 351 19.39 -47.40 -21.49
N GLY A 352 19.11 -48.28 -20.53
CA GLY A 352 17.94 -48.26 -19.65
C GLY A 352 18.17 -47.56 -18.31
N PHE A 353 19.02 -46.52 -18.26
CA PHE A 353 19.42 -45.68 -17.11
C PHE A 353 18.25 -44.91 -16.43
N ARG A 354 17.14 -45.58 -16.17
CA ARG A 354 15.87 -45.01 -15.68
C ARG A 354 16.00 -44.35 -14.31
N ALA A 355 16.79 -44.92 -13.40
CA ALA A 355 16.82 -44.46 -12.01
C ALA A 355 17.38 -43.04 -11.86
N GLU A 356 18.45 -42.68 -12.58
CA GLU A 356 19.00 -41.32 -12.51
C GLU A 356 18.11 -40.30 -13.24
N PHE A 357 17.45 -40.70 -14.33
CA PHE A 357 16.43 -39.85 -14.96
C PHE A 357 15.19 -39.66 -14.10
N ASP A 358 14.79 -40.67 -13.31
CA ASP A 358 13.69 -40.54 -12.35
C ASP A 358 14.05 -39.55 -11.24
N GLU A 359 15.30 -39.51 -10.80
CA GLU A 359 15.79 -38.51 -9.83
C GLU A 359 15.81 -37.10 -10.42
N VAL A 360 16.32 -36.93 -11.65
CA VAL A 360 16.27 -35.64 -12.37
C VAL A 360 14.82 -35.19 -12.59
N ALA A 361 13.91 -36.10 -12.94
CA ALA A 361 12.50 -35.80 -13.14
C ALA A 361 11.81 -35.38 -11.83
N ALA A 362 12.08 -36.08 -10.72
CA ALA A 362 11.55 -35.72 -9.41
C ALA A 362 12.08 -34.35 -8.94
N ALA A 363 13.36 -34.07 -9.15
CA ALA A 363 13.95 -32.78 -8.82
C ALA A 363 13.43 -31.66 -9.71
N ALA A 364 13.19 -31.91 -11.00
CA ALA A 364 12.53 -30.97 -11.90
C ALA A 364 11.09 -30.65 -11.47
N GLN A 365 10.34 -31.65 -10.97
CA GLN A 365 9.01 -31.42 -10.42
C GLN A 365 9.05 -30.51 -9.18
N SER A 366 10.02 -30.73 -8.27
CA SER A 366 10.24 -29.85 -7.11
C SER A 366 10.56 -28.40 -7.52
N THR A 367 11.35 -28.24 -8.59
CA THR A 367 11.63 -26.94 -9.20
C THR A 367 10.36 -26.27 -9.73
N ILE A 368 9.50 -27.00 -10.43
CA ILE A 368 8.22 -26.49 -10.94
C ILE A 368 7.31 -26.02 -9.80
N ASP A 369 7.20 -26.82 -8.74
CA ASP A 369 6.36 -26.50 -7.58
C ASP A 369 6.86 -25.25 -6.86
N SER A 370 8.19 -25.14 -6.68
CA SER A 370 8.84 -23.99 -6.04
C SER A 370 8.73 -22.72 -6.89
N LEU A 371 8.90 -22.84 -8.20
CA LEU A 371 8.69 -21.74 -9.14
C LEU A 371 7.23 -21.27 -9.15
N SER A 372 6.27 -22.19 -9.03
CA SER A 372 4.86 -21.82 -8.92
C SER A 372 4.58 -21.01 -7.66
N ARG A 373 5.20 -21.34 -6.51
CA ARG A 373 5.05 -20.55 -5.27
C ARG A 373 5.66 -19.15 -5.39
N ALA A 374 6.84 -19.05 -5.99
CA ALA A 374 7.49 -17.76 -6.24
C ALA A 374 6.64 -16.89 -7.17
N LYS A 375 6.08 -17.49 -8.23
CA LYS A 375 5.14 -16.82 -9.15
C LYS A 375 3.90 -16.30 -8.43
N ASP A 376 3.31 -17.12 -7.57
CA ASP A 376 2.09 -16.77 -6.83
C ASP A 376 2.37 -15.63 -5.81
N THR A 377 3.53 -15.64 -5.15
CA THR A 377 3.97 -14.54 -4.27
C THR A 377 4.23 -13.24 -5.04
N ALA A 378 4.89 -13.32 -6.20
CA ALA A 378 5.11 -12.15 -7.05
C ALA A 378 3.80 -11.57 -7.59
N PHE A 379 2.85 -12.43 -7.96
CA PHE A 379 1.52 -12.01 -8.41
C PHE A 379 0.72 -11.36 -7.27
N SER A 380 0.75 -11.92 -6.06
CA SER A 380 0.18 -11.31 -4.85
C SER A 380 0.70 -9.88 -4.63
N SER A 381 2.02 -9.69 -4.73
CA SER A 381 2.65 -8.37 -4.62
C SER A 381 2.17 -7.39 -5.70
N LEU A 382 2.04 -7.86 -6.95
CA LEU A 382 1.53 -7.03 -8.05
C LEU A 382 0.10 -6.55 -7.78
N VAL A 383 -0.78 -7.42 -7.29
CA VAL A 383 -2.17 -7.05 -6.97
C VAL A 383 -2.21 -6.04 -5.81
N LYS A 384 -1.39 -6.22 -4.77
CA LYS A 384 -1.28 -5.25 -3.67
C LYS A 384 -0.79 -3.89 -4.16
N LEU A 385 0.19 -3.86 -5.07
CA LEU A 385 0.68 -2.61 -5.66
C LEU A 385 -0.40 -1.86 -6.44
N ASP A 386 -1.20 -2.55 -7.26
CA ASP A 386 -2.30 -1.91 -7.97
C ASP A 386 -3.30 -1.27 -7.01
N HIS A 387 -3.58 -1.93 -5.88
CA HIS A 387 -4.46 -1.39 -4.86
C HIS A 387 -3.85 -0.15 -4.17
N ILE A 388 -2.54 -0.17 -3.91
CA ILE A 388 -1.82 1.01 -3.40
C ILE A 388 -1.91 2.17 -4.39
N ILE A 389 -1.75 1.91 -5.69
CA ILE A 389 -1.87 2.93 -6.75
C ILE A 389 -3.29 3.51 -6.78
N TYR A 390 -4.32 2.66 -6.72
CA TYR A 390 -5.72 3.09 -6.65
C TYR A 390 -5.96 4.03 -5.46
N MET A 391 -5.43 3.68 -4.27
CA MET A 391 -5.52 4.55 -3.09
C MET A 391 -4.75 5.87 -3.27
N GLN A 392 -3.59 5.87 -3.92
CA GLN A 392 -2.86 7.12 -4.21
C GLN A 392 -3.59 8.04 -5.18
N ASN A 393 -4.16 7.47 -6.25
CA ASN A 393 -5.02 8.23 -7.15
C ASN A 393 -6.21 8.83 -6.40
N SER A 394 -6.75 8.10 -5.41
CA SER A 394 -7.84 8.60 -4.56
C SER A 394 -7.41 9.82 -3.74
N TYR A 395 -6.24 9.78 -3.08
CA TYR A 395 -5.73 10.93 -2.32
C TYR A 395 -5.48 12.14 -3.22
N ILE A 396 -4.82 11.94 -4.36
CA ILE A 396 -4.53 13.02 -5.32
C ILE A 396 -5.82 13.63 -5.88
N GLY A 397 -6.80 12.79 -6.23
CA GLY A 397 -8.09 13.25 -6.73
C GLY A 397 -8.86 14.06 -5.68
N LEU A 398 -8.81 13.67 -4.40
CA LEU A 398 -9.45 14.43 -3.31
C LEU A 398 -8.78 15.78 -3.07
N GLU A 399 -7.45 15.86 -3.11
CA GLU A 399 -6.72 17.13 -3.00
C GLU A 399 -7.03 18.08 -4.17
N GLN A 400 -7.39 17.53 -5.33
CA GLN A 400 -7.84 18.27 -6.52
C GLN A 400 -9.36 18.50 -6.55
N GLY A 401 -10.07 18.30 -5.44
CA GLY A 401 -11.51 18.57 -5.34
C GLY A 401 -12.39 17.57 -6.11
N GLY A 402 -11.91 16.35 -6.31
CA GLY A 402 -12.64 15.29 -7.04
C GLY A 402 -12.65 15.48 -8.54
N THR A 403 -11.66 16.18 -9.08
CA THR A 403 -11.48 16.43 -10.53
C THR A 403 -10.08 16.04 -10.97
N GLY A 404 -9.89 15.83 -12.28
CA GLY A 404 -8.59 15.47 -12.86
C GLY A 404 -8.45 13.97 -13.14
N ALA A 405 -7.37 13.61 -13.83
CA ALA A 405 -7.15 12.24 -14.34
C ALA A 405 -7.14 11.18 -13.22
N GLN A 406 -6.55 11.50 -12.06
CA GLN A 406 -6.51 10.59 -10.92
C GLN A 406 -7.89 10.35 -10.30
N ALA A 407 -8.77 11.36 -10.29
CA ALA A 407 -10.14 11.18 -9.84
C ALA A 407 -10.91 10.28 -10.83
N ASP A 408 -10.72 10.48 -12.13
CA ASP A 408 -11.35 9.67 -13.18
C ASP A 408 -10.91 8.20 -13.11
N GLU A 409 -9.63 7.92 -12.82
CA GLU A 409 -9.12 6.55 -12.61
C GLU A 409 -9.75 5.83 -11.41
N THR A 410 -10.32 6.59 -10.45
CA THR A 410 -10.96 6.01 -9.26
C THR A 410 -12.46 5.77 -9.41
N ASP A 411 -13.10 6.36 -10.42
CA ASP A 411 -14.53 6.18 -10.70
C ASP A 411 -14.79 4.94 -11.56
N VAL A 412 -14.28 3.80 -11.07
CA VAL A 412 -14.48 2.49 -11.67
C VAL A 412 -15.21 1.61 -10.66
N PRO A 413 -16.29 0.90 -11.06
CA PRO A 413 -16.89 -0.13 -10.23
C PRO A 413 -15.89 -1.21 -9.80
N HIS A 414 -16.04 -1.74 -8.59
CA HIS A 414 -15.12 -2.75 -8.05
C HIS A 414 -15.00 -4.00 -8.93
N ASP A 415 -16.07 -4.43 -9.58
CA ASP A 415 -16.13 -5.59 -10.47
C ASP A 415 -15.48 -5.33 -11.84
N GLU A 416 -15.43 -4.08 -12.29
CA GLU A 416 -14.80 -3.68 -13.55
C GLU A 416 -13.31 -3.35 -13.42
N CYS A 417 -12.80 -3.19 -12.19
CA CYS A 417 -11.38 -2.93 -11.96
C CYS A 417 -10.51 -4.17 -12.28
N ARG A 418 -9.18 -4.02 -12.36
CA ARG A 418 -8.28 -5.14 -12.68
C ARG A 418 -8.45 -6.32 -11.70
N LEU A 419 -8.60 -6.04 -10.40
CA LEU A 419 -8.82 -7.06 -9.38
C LEU A 419 -10.21 -7.70 -9.48
N GLY A 420 -11.25 -6.91 -9.73
CA GLY A 420 -12.63 -7.39 -9.93
C GLY A 420 -12.76 -8.32 -11.13
N ARG A 421 -12.17 -7.95 -12.26
CA ARG A 421 -12.12 -8.79 -13.46
C ARG A 421 -11.39 -10.12 -13.20
N TRP A 422 -10.28 -10.06 -12.45
CA TRP A 422 -9.55 -11.26 -12.03
C TRP A 422 -10.39 -12.16 -11.10
N TYR A 423 -11.15 -11.56 -10.18
CA TYR A 423 -12.01 -12.27 -9.23
C TYR A 423 -13.23 -12.93 -9.90
N HIS A 424 -13.96 -12.20 -10.74
CA HIS A 424 -15.25 -12.67 -11.28
C HIS A 424 -15.12 -13.55 -12.53
N GLY A 425 -14.22 -13.20 -13.46
CA GLY A 425 -14.15 -13.83 -14.79
C GLY A 425 -12.76 -14.29 -15.24
N GLY A 426 -11.72 -14.02 -14.47
CA GLY A 426 -10.33 -14.31 -14.84
C GLY A 426 -9.76 -15.62 -14.28
N GLU A 427 -8.44 -15.77 -14.39
CA GLU A 427 -7.67 -16.89 -13.82
C GLU A 427 -7.86 -17.02 -12.30
N GLY A 428 -8.25 -15.93 -11.61
CA GLY A 428 -8.46 -15.89 -10.18
C GLY A 428 -9.45 -16.93 -9.70
N ARG A 429 -10.65 -16.92 -10.29
CA ARG A 429 -11.70 -17.89 -9.96
C ARG A 429 -11.31 -19.31 -10.34
N ALA A 430 -10.73 -19.50 -11.52
CA ALA A 430 -10.35 -20.82 -12.02
C ALA A 430 -9.33 -21.52 -11.11
N ARG A 431 -8.38 -20.76 -10.53
CA ARG A 431 -7.25 -21.31 -9.78
C ARG A 431 -7.41 -21.20 -8.25
N TYR A 432 -8.13 -20.19 -7.75
CA TYR A 432 -8.13 -19.85 -6.32
C TYR A 432 -9.52 -19.86 -5.67
N ALA A 433 -10.60 -20.21 -6.36
CA ALA A 433 -11.95 -20.20 -5.79
C ALA A 433 -12.10 -21.05 -4.50
N GLN A 434 -11.27 -22.08 -4.33
CA GLN A 434 -11.30 -22.95 -3.14
C GLN A 434 -10.49 -22.39 -1.96
N ARG A 435 -9.77 -21.27 -2.12
CA ARG A 435 -8.96 -20.66 -1.07
C ARG A 435 -9.84 -19.82 -0.14
N PRO A 436 -9.71 -19.93 1.19
CA PRO A 436 -10.49 -19.12 2.13
C PRO A 436 -10.39 -17.62 1.88
N GLY A 437 -9.17 -17.12 1.63
CA GLY A 437 -8.93 -15.70 1.34
C GLY A 437 -9.62 -15.20 0.07
N PHE A 438 -9.99 -16.08 -0.86
CA PHE A 438 -10.64 -15.68 -2.10
C PHE A 438 -12.08 -15.22 -1.83
N ALA A 439 -12.87 -16.03 -1.14
CA ALA A 439 -14.24 -15.66 -0.77
C ALA A 439 -14.30 -14.41 0.14
N GLU A 440 -13.27 -14.22 0.98
CA GLU A 440 -13.15 -13.06 1.88
C GLU A 440 -12.82 -11.75 1.17
N LEU A 441 -12.28 -11.80 -0.06
CA LEU A 441 -11.77 -10.63 -0.77
C LEU A 441 -12.87 -9.66 -1.24
N GLU A 442 -14.02 -10.19 -1.64
CA GLU A 442 -15.02 -9.42 -2.39
C GLU A 442 -15.64 -8.28 -1.58
N LYS A 443 -16.08 -8.57 -0.36
CA LYS A 443 -16.72 -7.58 0.52
C LYS A 443 -15.81 -6.40 0.86
N PRO A 444 -14.57 -6.60 1.36
CA PRO A 444 -13.68 -5.48 1.63
C PRO A 444 -13.28 -4.75 0.35
N HIS A 445 -13.12 -5.45 -0.78
CA HIS A 445 -12.84 -4.82 -2.06
C HIS A 445 -13.96 -3.86 -2.51
N ALA A 446 -15.22 -4.30 -2.46
CA ALA A 446 -16.38 -3.44 -2.73
C ALA A 446 -16.42 -2.22 -1.80
N ARG A 447 -16.17 -2.42 -0.49
CA ARG A 447 -16.12 -1.33 0.50
C ARG A 447 -15.07 -0.27 0.17
N VAL A 448 -13.89 -0.66 -0.33
CA VAL A 448 -12.87 0.33 -0.75
C VAL A 448 -13.43 1.23 -1.84
N HIS A 449 -13.97 0.65 -2.91
CA HIS A 449 -14.53 1.42 -4.02
C HIS A 449 -15.73 2.29 -3.58
N ASP A 450 -16.64 1.74 -2.78
CA ASP A 450 -17.82 2.46 -2.29
C ASP A 450 -17.43 3.70 -1.47
N HIS A 451 -16.47 3.55 -0.56
CA HIS A 451 -16.01 4.65 0.28
C HIS A 451 -15.16 5.66 -0.49
N VAL A 452 -14.28 5.24 -1.39
CA VAL A 452 -13.53 6.17 -2.25
C VAL A 452 -14.49 7.00 -3.11
N ARG A 453 -15.47 6.36 -3.75
CA ARG A 453 -16.46 7.07 -4.58
C ARG A 453 -17.38 7.96 -3.76
N ALA A 454 -17.68 7.59 -2.51
CA ALA A 454 -18.41 8.46 -1.59
C ALA A 454 -17.58 9.69 -1.19
N ALA A 455 -16.30 9.53 -0.87
CA ALA A 455 -15.38 10.63 -0.60
C ALA A 455 -15.25 11.58 -1.82
N MET A 456 -15.12 11.03 -3.03
CA MET A 456 -15.05 11.79 -4.28
C MET A 456 -16.33 12.60 -4.59
N ARG A 457 -17.49 12.11 -4.15
CA ARG A 457 -18.75 12.86 -4.25
C ARG A 457 -18.84 13.94 -3.18
N ALA A 458 -18.47 13.62 -1.94
CA ALA A 458 -18.51 14.56 -0.81
C ALA A 458 -17.56 15.75 -1.01
N VAL A 459 -16.36 15.53 -1.58
CA VAL A 459 -15.37 16.61 -1.82
C VAL A 459 -15.80 17.61 -2.89
N LYS A 460 -16.82 17.28 -3.71
CA LYS A 460 -17.45 18.21 -4.66
C LYS A 460 -18.48 19.13 -3.99
N GLY A 461 -18.87 18.85 -2.75
CA GLY A 461 -19.75 19.69 -1.93
C GLY A 461 -19.03 20.87 -1.28
N ASP A 462 -19.74 21.62 -0.41
CA ASP A 462 -19.21 22.83 0.25
C ASP A 462 -18.43 22.52 1.54
N TRP A 463 -17.43 21.65 1.46
CA TRP A 463 -16.58 21.29 2.61
C TRP A 463 -15.68 22.43 3.12
N LEU A 464 -15.55 23.52 2.35
CA LEU A 464 -14.83 24.71 2.76
C LEU A 464 -15.57 25.48 3.86
N ARG A 465 -16.90 25.42 3.85
CA ARG A 465 -17.77 26.13 4.81
C ARG A 465 -18.53 25.20 5.72
N ASP A 466 -18.77 23.96 5.29
CA ASP A 466 -19.44 22.94 6.07
C ASP A 466 -18.44 21.92 6.62
N ARG A 467 -18.21 22.02 7.94
CA ARG A 467 -17.33 21.08 8.65
C ARG A 467 -17.82 19.63 8.58
N THR A 468 -19.13 19.40 8.48
CA THR A 468 -19.68 18.05 8.45
C THR A 468 -19.31 17.33 7.16
N VAL A 469 -19.32 18.04 6.02
CA VAL A 469 -18.89 17.49 4.72
C VAL A 469 -17.39 17.20 4.72
N LEU A 470 -16.56 18.05 5.33
CA LEU A 470 -15.12 17.77 5.50
C LEU A 470 -14.89 16.49 6.31
N GLU A 471 -15.59 16.35 7.45
CA GLU A 471 -15.50 15.16 8.30
C GLU A 471 -16.01 13.90 7.58
N GLU A 472 -17.01 14.04 6.70
CA GLU A 472 -17.52 12.96 5.85
C GLU A 472 -16.47 12.49 4.82
N VAL A 473 -15.79 13.42 4.13
CA VAL A 473 -14.70 13.08 3.19
C VAL A 473 -13.61 12.28 3.88
N VAL A 474 -13.14 12.76 5.03
CA VAL A 474 -12.08 12.09 5.80
C VAL A 474 -12.58 10.77 6.40
N GLY A 475 -13.83 10.73 6.86
CA GLY A 475 -14.47 9.52 7.38
C GLY A 475 -14.52 8.40 6.35
N HIS A 476 -14.94 8.72 5.12
CA HIS A 476 -14.94 7.77 4.02
C HIS A 476 -13.53 7.28 3.67
N MET A 477 -12.53 8.17 3.61
CA MET A 477 -11.15 7.73 3.35
C MET A 477 -10.59 6.83 4.46
N ARG A 478 -10.95 7.09 5.71
CA ARG A 478 -10.57 6.21 6.83
C ARG A 478 -11.15 4.80 6.68
N GLU A 479 -12.43 4.71 6.30
CA GLU A 479 -13.08 3.41 6.06
C GLU A 479 -12.52 2.70 4.82
N ALA A 480 -12.18 3.45 3.77
CA ALA A 480 -11.49 2.91 2.60
C ALA A 480 -10.13 2.32 2.98
N GLU A 481 -9.34 2.99 3.82
CA GLU A 481 -8.05 2.48 4.30
C GLU A 481 -8.20 1.22 5.18
N HIS A 482 -9.20 1.17 6.05
CA HIS A 482 -9.49 -0.04 6.82
C HIS A 482 -9.87 -1.21 5.90
N ALA A 483 -10.75 -0.98 4.92
CA ALA A 483 -11.13 -1.99 3.94
C ALA A 483 -9.95 -2.41 3.05
N SER A 484 -9.04 -1.49 2.71
CA SER A 484 -7.81 -1.77 1.96
C SER A 484 -6.85 -2.68 2.72
N ALA A 485 -6.75 -2.50 4.04
CA ALA A 485 -6.01 -3.42 4.91
C ALA A 485 -6.62 -4.83 4.89
N ASP A 486 -7.95 -4.93 4.92
CA ASP A 486 -8.68 -6.21 4.82
C ASP A 486 -8.44 -6.89 3.46
N VAL A 487 -8.48 -6.12 2.36
CA VAL A 487 -8.15 -6.59 1.00
C VAL A 487 -6.73 -7.16 0.97
N THR A 488 -5.76 -6.41 1.49
CA THR A 488 -4.34 -6.81 1.51
C THR A 488 -4.14 -8.10 2.32
N ALA A 489 -4.84 -8.26 3.44
CA ALA A 489 -4.80 -9.46 4.27
C ALA A 489 -5.47 -10.66 3.57
N ALA A 490 -6.62 -10.46 2.92
CA ALA A 490 -7.31 -11.48 2.14
C ALA A 490 -6.44 -11.98 0.98
N ILE A 491 -5.81 -11.06 0.23
CA ILE A 491 -4.82 -11.41 -0.81
C ILE A 491 -3.70 -12.29 -0.22
N GLY A 492 -3.15 -11.92 0.94
CA GLY A 492 -2.16 -12.75 1.63
C GLY A 492 -2.62 -14.19 1.84
N ARG A 493 -3.85 -14.40 2.30
CA ARG A 493 -4.45 -15.72 2.53
C ARG A 493 -4.79 -16.48 1.25
N VAL A 494 -5.06 -15.79 0.13
CA VAL A 494 -5.27 -16.44 -1.18
C VAL A 494 -3.99 -17.17 -1.62
N PHE A 495 -2.84 -16.51 -1.46
CA PHE A 495 -1.56 -16.97 -1.98
C PHE A 495 -0.71 -17.71 -0.93
N GLU A 496 -1.23 -17.89 0.29
CA GLU A 496 -0.56 -18.67 1.32
C GLU A 496 -0.42 -20.15 0.88
N PRO A 497 0.71 -20.83 1.15
CA PRO A 497 0.85 -22.24 0.80
C PRO A 497 -0.24 -23.09 1.49
N VAL A 498 -0.89 -24.00 0.76
CA VAL A 498 -1.72 -25.02 1.43
C VAL A 498 -0.76 -25.90 2.23
N PRO A 499 -0.92 -26.07 3.55
CA PRO A 499 -0.14 -27.06 4.28
C PRO A 499 -0.41 -28.42 3.63
N ALA A 500 0.66 -29.13 3.25
CA ALA A 500 0.56 -30.44 2.62
C ALA A 500 -0.29 -31.35 3.52
N SER A 501 -1.51 -31.65 3.08
CA SER A 501 -2.40 -32.60 3.74
C SER A 501 -1.72 -33.97 3.75
N GLY A 502 -1.24 -34.36 4.93
CA GLY A 502 -0.94 -35.74 5.34
C GLY A 502 0.01 -36.55 4.45
N GLN A 503 1.33 -36.40 4.65
CA GLN A 503 2.19 -37.58 4.60
C GLN A 503 2.14 -38.24 6.00
N PRO A 504 1.71 -39.51 6.13
CA PRO A 504 1.80 -40.21 7.40
C PRO A 504 3.28 -40.32 7.76
N GLY A 505 3.63 -39.82 8.95
CA GLY A 505 5.00 -39.76 9.44
C GLY A 505 5.66 -41.13 9.34
N ARG A 506 6.78 -41.19 8.61
CA ARG A 506 7.77 -42.25 8.80
C ARG A 506 8.31 -42.10 10.20
N ALA A 507 7.81 -42.95 11.10
CA ALA A 507 8.43 -43.19 12.39
C ALA A 507 9.85 -43.71 12.14
N THR A 508 10.84 -42.90 12.52
CA THR A 508 12.22 -43.32 12.70
C THR A 508 12.28 -44.29 13.87
N VAL A 509 12.65 -45.54 13.58
CA VAL A 509 13.21 -46.51 14.53
C VAL A 509 14.72 -46.42 14.44
#